data_AF-A0A662DSK7-F1
#
_entry.id   AF-A0A662DSK7-F1
#
_cell.length_a   1.000
_cell.length_b   1.000
_cell.length_c   1.000
_cell.angle_alpha   90.00
_cell.angle_beta   90.00
_cell.angle_gamma   90.00
#
_symmetry.space_group_name_H-M   'P 1'
#
loop_
_entity.id
_entity.type
_entity.pdbx_description
1 polymer ?
#
loop_
_entity_poly.entity_id
_entity_poly.type
_entity_poly.pdbx_seq_one_letter_code
_entity_poly.pdbx_strand_id
1 'polypeptide(L)'
;MKILSLVIALFFVINPASAVDFPTIEGWSPAGEVMTFGPDTLWEHINGAAETFLQYGFVELKTAELSNEGVTVAVGIYEMGSPLNAFGIYRTELPEDVATVKIGGQALISAPYQALMVKDRFYVKVDVYDGEIDDAGGRSMLQAIAAALPGNDGLPEVFAKLPAKGQVSGSQRFTREAFLGVRELKHCISADYDAGAGATAQFFVMLAPEGTTIDEVWQSLAGSWKAVTHQPEPVLAKAVPYRGLVGVIRTGKDIFGISGSESEEALLKSLTQFSSGP
;
A
#
# COMPACT_ATOMS: atom_id res chain seq x y z
N MET A 1 18.49 -46.67 37.07
CA MET A 1 17.60 -46.24 35.97
C MET A 1 16.97 -44.91 36.34
N LYS A 2 17.39 -43.79 35.76
CA LYS A 2 16.78 -42.47 35.95
C LYS A 2 15.96 -42.16 34.68
N ILE A 3 14.66 -41.98 34.85
CA ILE A 3 13.73 -41.59 33.77
C ILE A 3 13.88 -40.08 33.59
N LEU A 4 14.31 -39.67 32.40
CA LEU A 4 14.44 -38.26 32.02
C LEU A 4 13.11 -37.83 31.38
N SER A 5 12.30 -37.08 32.13
CA SER A 5 11.05 -36.51 31.62
C SER A 5 11.36 -35.30 30.73
N LEU A 6 11.05 -35.42 29.43
CA LEU A 6 11.10 -34.34 28.47
C LEU A 6 9.83 -33.49 28.60
N VAL A 7 9.95 -32.28 29.15
CA VAL A 7 8.87 -31.29 29.17
C VAL A 7 8.90 -30.55 27.83
N ILE A 8 7.96 -30.88 26.94
CA ILE A 8 7.71 -30.13 25.71
C ILE A 8 6.86 -28.92 26.09
N ALA A 9 7.48 -27.75 26.17
CA ALA A 9 6.77 -26.48 26.29
C ALA A 9 6.12 -26.17 24.93
N LEU A 10 4.81 -26.40 24.84
CA LEU A 10 4.00 -25.96 23.70
C LEU A 10 3.88 -24.44 23.78
N PHE A 11 4.71 -23.71 23.02
CA PHE A 11 4.47 -22.28 22.79
C PHE A 11 3.27 -22.16 21.85
N PHE A 12 2.10 -21.84 22.42
CA PHE A 12 1.01 -21.29 21.64
C PHE A 12 1.48 -19.93 21.12
N VAL A 13 1.84 -19.87 19.83
CA VAL A 13 1.89 -18.60 19.12
C VAL A 13 0.45 -18.14 19.02
N ILE A 14 0.04 -17.27 19.94
CA ILE A 14 -1.23 -16.55 19.84
C ILE A 14 -1.03 -15.63 18.64
N ASN A 15 -1.56 -16.02 17.48
CA ASN A 15 -1.59 -15.18 16.29
C ASN A 15 -2.66 -14.11 16.55
N PRO A 16 -2.31 -12.84 16.84
CA PRO A 16 -3.32 -11.82 17.08
C PRO A 16 -3.74 -11.23 15.73
N ALA A 17 -4.24 -12.07 14.83
CA ALA A 17 -5.03 -11.59 13.71
C ALA A 17 -6.46 -11.50 14.24
N SER A 18 -6.83 -10.34 14.78
CA SER A 18 -8.23 -10.06 15.11
C SER A 18 -9.02 -10.02 13.80
N ALA A 19 -9.53 -11.18 13.36
CA ALA A 19 -10.49 -11.27 12.28
C ALA A 19 -11.73 -10.45 12.66
N VAL A 20 -11.93 -9.29 12.04
CA VAL A 20 -13.12 -8.47 12.26
C VAL A 20 -14.31 -9.16 11.59
N ASP A 21 -15.41 -9.37 12.31
CA ASP A 21 -16.63 -9.93 11.71
C ASP A 21 -17.12 -9.09 10.53
N PHE A 22 -17.79 -9.73 9.57
CA PHE A 22 -18.37 -8.98 8.46
C PHE A 22 -19.44 -8.04 9.03
N PRO A 23 -19.29 -6.72 8.88
CA PRO A 23 -20.14 -5.77 9.58
C PRO A 23 -21.53 -5.69 8.97
N THR A 24 -22.52 -5.33 9.79
CA THR A 24 -23.81 -4.86 9.27
C THR A 24 -23.63 -3.51 8.57
N ILE A 25 -24.08 -3.41 7.32
CA ILE A 25 -24.00 -2.19 6.53
C ILE A 25 -25.36 -1.50 6.54
N GLU A 26 -25.43 -0.30 7.09
CA GLU A 26 -26.68 0.46 7.18
C GLU A 26 -27.31 0.66 5.80
N GLY A 27 -28.61 0.40 5.71
CA GLY A 27 -29.37 0.46 4.46
C GLY A 27 -29.27 -0.79 3.58
N TRP A 28 -28.38 -1.73 3.84
CA TRP A 28 -28.22 -2.93 3.01
C TRP A 28 -28.59 -4.20 3.76
N SER A 29 -29.27 -5.13 3.09
CA SER A 29 -29.68 -6.42 3.65
C SER A 29 -28.81 -7.55 3.10
N PRO A 30 -28.37 -8.52 3.92
CA PRO A 30 -27.69 -9.71 3.42
C PRO A 30 -28.53 -10.44 2.37
N ALA A 31 -27.92 -10.76 1.23
CA ALA A 31 -28.51 -11.53 0.13
C ALA A 31 -27.86 -12.93 -0.02
N GLY A 32 -26.77 -13.19 0.71
CA GLY A 32 -26.08 -14.48 0.75
C GLY A 32 -25.34 -14.70 2.06
N GLU A 33 -24.64 -15.82 2.18
CA GLU A 33 -23.76 -16.11 3.32
C GLU A 33 -22.45 -15.32 3.23
N VAL A 34 -21.86 -15.01 4.39
CA VAL A 34 -20.51 -14.45 4.46
C VAL A 34 -19.52 -15.55 4.16
N MET A 35 -18.74 -15.40 3.10
CA MET A 35 -17.59 -16.25 2.80
C MET A 35 -16.31 -15.65 3.38
N THR A 36 -15.41 -16.50 3.86
CA THR A 36 -14.12 -16.09 4.42
C THR A 36 -12.99 -16.84 3.74
N PHE A 37 -11.97 -16.11 3.30
CA PHE A 37 -10.78 -16.65 2.65
C PHE A 37 -9.52 -16.20 3.38
N GLY A 38 -8.66 -17.15 3.73
CA GLY A 38 -7.34 -16.90 4.30
C GLY A 38 -6.25 -16.95 3.24
N PRO A 39 -4.97 -16.77 3.63
CA PRO A 39 -3.85 -16.74 2.69
C PRO A 39 -3.75 -17.99 1.81
N ASP A 40 -4.14 -19.14 2.35
CA ASP A 40 -4.08 -20.44 1.67
C ASP A 40 -5.27 -20.70 0.74
N THR A 41 -6.36 -19.92 0.84
CA THR A 41 -7.61 -20.12 0.07
C THR A 41 -7.99 -18.94 -0.81
N LEU A 42 -7.30 -17.79 -0.71
CA LEU A 42 -7.62 -16.59 -1.49
C LEU A 42 -7.59 -16.82 -3.02
N TRP A 43 -6.71 -17.70 -3.48
CA TRP A 43 -6.61 -18.06 -4.90
C TRP A 43 -7.89 -18.72 -5.44
N GLU A 44 -8.69 -19.35 -4.58
CA GLU A 44 -9.99 -19.93 -4.95
C GLU A 44 -10.99 -18.83 -5.32
N HIS A 45 -10.84 -17.62 -4.77
CA HIS A 45 -11.74 -16.50 -4.98
C HIS A 45 -11.28 -15.56 -6.11
N ILE A 46 -10.04 -15.06 -6.06
CA ILE A 46 -9.54 -14.03 -7.01
C ILE A 46 -8.48 -14.52 -7.99
N ASN A 47 -8.18 -15.83 -7.98
CA ASN A 47 -7.18 -16.49 -8.82
C ASN A 47 -5.89 -15.66 -8.99
N GLY A 48 -5.27 -15.54 -10.17
CA GLY A 48 -3.97 -14.89 -10.38
C GLY A 48 -3.75 -13.50 -9.78
N ALA A 49 -4.80 -12.79 -9.31
CA ALA A 49 -4.66 -11.58 -8.52
C ALA A 49 -4.17 -11.84 -7.06
N ALA A 50 -4.40 -13.03 -6.51
CA ALA A 50 -4.08 -13.40 -5.12
C ALA A 50 -2.59 -13.22 -4.79
N GLU A 51 -1.69 -13.47 -5.74
CA GLU A 51 -0.25 -13.33 -5.53
C GLU A 51 0.11 -11.90 -5.10
N THR A 52 -0.50 -10.88 -5.71
CA THR A 52 -0.28 -9.48 -5.36
C THR A 52 -0.75 -9.20 -3.92
N PHE A 53 -1.93 -9.67 -3.54
CA PHE A 53 -2.46 -9.48 -2.18
C PHE A 53 -1.56 -10.15 -1.13
N LEU A 54 -1.14 -11.40 -1.39
CA LEU A 54 -0.22 -12.14 -0.53
C LEU A 54 1.13 -11.44 -0.41
N GLN A 55 1.67 -10.93 -1.52
CA GLN A 55 2.91 -10.14 -1.52
C GLN A 55 2.77 -8.90 -0.63
N TYR A 56 1.60 -8.26 -0.62
CA TYR A 56 1.25 -7.13 0.25
C TYR A 56 0.85 -7.54 1.69
N GLY A 57 1.09 -8.78 2.11
CA GLY A 57 0.84 -9.21 3.48
C GLY A 57 -0.65 -9.27 3.81
N PHE A 58 -1.44 -9.80 2.87
CA PHE A 58 -2.84 -10.16 3.09
C PHE A 58 -3.04 -11.00 4.36
N VAL A 59 -4.10 -10.71 5.11
CA VAL A 59 -4.48 -11.44 6.32
C VAL A 59 -5.72 -12.28 6.05
N GLU A 60 -6.81 -11.65 5.64
CA GLU A 60 -8.10 -12.31 5.44
C GLU A 60 -8.99 -11.51 4.49
N LEU A 61 -9.87 -12.19 3.76
CA LEU A 61 -10.96 -11.60 3.00
C LEU A 61 -12.27 -12.12 3.58
N LYS A 62 -13.18 -11.21 3.94
CA LYS A 62 -14.59 -11.54 4.15
C LYS A 62 -15.42 -10.92 3.04
N THR A 63 -16.27 -11.71 2.42
CA THR A 63 -17.14 -11.22 1.35
C THR A 63 -18.57 -11.72 1.50
N ALA A 64 -19.53 -10.86 1.17
CA ALA A 64 -20.95 -11.19 1.17
C ALA A 64 -21.68 -10.43 0.08
N GLU A 65 -22.75 -11.05 -0.43
CA GLU A 65 -23.72 -10.37 -1.27
C GLU A 65 -24.71 -9.59 -0.40
N LEU A 66 -24.96 -8.33 -0.75
CA LEU A 66 -25.94 -7.47 -0.11
C LEU A 66 -26.93 -6.95 -1.15
N SER A 67 -28.15 -6.61 -0.71
CA SER A 67 -29.19 -6.05 -1.56
C SER A 67 -29.86 -4.82 -0.94
N ASN A 68 -30.24 -3.88 -1.81
CA ASN A 68 -31.03 -2.69 -1.49
C ASN A 68 -31.80 -2.27 -2.76
N GLU A 69 -33.12 -2.05 -2.64
CA GLU A 69 -33.98 -1.45 -3.70
C GLU A 69 -33.82 -2.04 -5.11
N GLY A 70 -33.62 -3.37 -5.21
CA GLY A 70 -33.45 -4.06 -6.49
C GLY A 70 -32.03 -4.04 -7.06
N VAL A 71 -31.06 -3.53 -6.31
CA VAL A 71 -29.62 -3.63 -6.59
C VAL A 71 -29.02 -4.71 -5.70
N THR A 72 -28.20 -5.59 -6.28
CA THR A 72 -27.40 -6.59 -5.56
C THR A 72 -25.92 -6.33 -5.81
N VAL A 73 -25.12 -6.34 -4.74
CA VAL A 73 -23.69 -6.03 -4.77
C VAL A 73 -22.91 -7.10 -4.02
N ALA A 74 -21.74 -7.45 -4.53
CA ALA A 74 -20.75 -8.23 -3.81
C ALA A 74 -19.80 -7.27 -3.09
N VAL A 75 -19.75 -7.34 -1.76
CA VAL A 75 -18.83 -6.55 -0.93
C VAL A 75 -17.68 -7.44 -0.49
N GLY A 76 -16.46 -7.10 -0.86
CA GLY A 76 -15.23 -7.72 -0.36
C GLY A 76 -14.49 -6.79 0.59
N ILE A 77 -14.23 -7.26 1.81
CA ILE A 77 -13.45 -6.56 2.83
C ILE A 77 -12.15 -7.34 3.04
N TYR A 78 -11.07 -6.80 2.49
CA TYR A 78 -9.72 -7.35 2.59
C TYR A 78 -9.01 -6.72 3.79
N GLU A 79 -8.73 -7.50 4.82
CA GLU A 79 -7.83 -7.11 5.90
C GLU A 79 -6.38 -7.38 5.46
N MET A 80 -5.59 -6.31 5.44
CA MET A 80 -4.17 -6.36 5.12
C MET A 80 -3.33 -6.21 6.40
N GLY A 81 -2.08 -6.68 6.38
CA GLY A 81 -1.23 -6.67 7.58
C GLY A 81 -0.84 -5.27 8.08
N SER A 82 -1.14 -4.20 7.35
CA SER A 82 -0.94 -2.81 7.80
C SER A 82 -1.75 -1.82 6.97
N PRO A 83 -1.95 -0.58 7.45
CA PRO A 83 -2.59 0.47 6.66
C PRO A 83 -1.86 0.79 5.35
N LEU A 84 -0.54 0.69 5.36
CA LEU A 84 0.28 0.95 4.18
C LEU A 84 0.10 -0.15 3.12
N ASN A 85 -0.06 -1.40 3.55
CA ASN A 85 -0.35 -2.52 2.64
C ASN A 85 -1.71 -2.38 1.97
N ALA A 86 -2.75 -2.03 2.74
CA ALA A 86 -4.09 -1.77 2.20
C ALA A 86 -4.09 -0.62 1.20
N PHE A 87 -3.38 0.47 1.52
CA PHE A 87 -3.18 1.56 0.58
C PHE A 87 -2.47 1.12 -0.71
N GLY A 88 -1.44 0.27 -0.59
CA GLY A 88 -0.73 -0.30 -1.73
C GLY A 88 -1.66 -1.05 -2.68
N ILE A 89 -2.46 -1.98 -2.17
CA ILE A 89 -3.46 -2.72 -2.95
C ILE A 89 -4.50 -1.79 -3.58
N TYR A 90 -5.08 -0.88 -2.78
CA TYR A 90 -6.02 0.11 -3.27
C TYR A 90 -5.46 0.90 -4.45
N ARG A 91 -4.20 1.35 -4.36
CA ARG A 91 -3.53 2.10 -5.44
C ARG A 91 -3.20 1.24 -6.66
N THR A 92 -2.98 -0.07 -6.50
CA THR A 92 -2.76 -0.99 -7.61
C THR A 92 -4.04 -1.26 -8.40
N GLU A 93 -5.20 -1.31 -7.74
CA GLU A 93 -6.49 -1.49 -8.41
C GLU A 93 -7.08 -0.16 -8.93
N LEU A 94 -6.61 0.98 -8.42
CA LEU A 94 -7.08 2.28 -8.88
C LEU A 94 -6.59 2.56 -10.32
N PRO A 95 -7.48 2.96 -11.25
CA PRO A 95 -7.05 3.44 -12.56
C PRO A 95 -6.17 4.71 -12.42
N GLU A 96 -5.32 4.94 -13.42
CA GLU A 96 -4.52 6.17 -13.49
C GLU A 96 -5.42 7.39 -13.72
N ASP A 97 -5.02 8.54 -13.17
CA ASP A 97 -5.65 9.86 -13.37
C ASP A 97 -7.15 9.99 -13.02
N VAL A 98 -7.66 9.16 -12.09
CA VAL A 98 -9.05 9.26 -11.61
C VAL A 98 -9.19 10.17 -10.40
N ALA A 99 -10.30 10.93 -10.37
CA ALA A 99 -10.70 11.69 -9.21
C ALA A 99 -11.13 10.74 -8.08
N THR A 100 -10.68 11.03 -6.86
CA THR A 100 -11.05 10.26 -5.66
C THR A 100 -11.81 11.16 -4.68
N VAL A 101 -12.54 10.53 -3.77
CA VAL A 101 -13.33 11.20 -2.74
C VAL A 101 -12.84 10.81 -1.35
N LYS A 102 -13.06 11.70 -0.38
CA LYS A 102 -12.69 11.46 1.01
C LYS A 102 -13.78 10.66 1.74
N ILE A 103 -13.71 9.34 1.66
CA ILE A 103 -14.50 8.38 2.45
C ILE A 103 -13.50 7.35 2.98
N GLY A 104 -13.53 7.08 4.29
CA GLY A 104 -12.41 6.40 4.94
C GLY A 104 -11.10 7.19 4.70
N GLY A 105 -10.03 6.45 4.39
CA GLY A 105 -8.75 6.99 3.90
C GLY A 105 -8.91 7.69 2.54
N GLN A 106 -9.42 6.96 1.56
CA GLN A 106 -9.68 7.43 0.20
C GLN A 106 -10.63 6.45 -0.49
N ALA A 107 -11.45 6.94 -1.41
CA ALA A 107 -12.36 6.11 -2.19
C ALA A 107 -12.47 6.55 -3.65
N LEU A 108 -12.88 5.61 -4.50
CA LEU A 108 -13.30 5.82 -5.88
C LEU A 108 -14.70 5.24 -6.05
N ILE A 109 -15.57 6.01 -6.68
CA ILE A 109 -16.88 5.53 -7.10
C ILE A 109 -16.82 5.49 -8.63
N SER A 110 -16.90 4.29 -9.18
CA SER A 110 -16.93 4.00 -10.61
C SER A 110 -18.31 3.50 -10.97
N ALA A 111 -19.29 4.39 -10.84
CA ALA A 111 -20.67 4.11 -11.22
C ALA A 111 -20.74 3.70 -12.71
N PRO A 112 -21.62 2.76 -13.07
CA PRO A 112 -22.65 2.18 -12.22
C PRO A 112 -22.28 0.85 -11.53
N TYR A 113 -21.05 0.35 -11.69
CA TYR A 113 -20.75 -1.06 -11.40
C TYR A 113 -19.69 -1.32 -10.33
N GLN A 114 -18.96 -0.31 -9.86
CA GLN A 114 -17.91 -0.55 -8.86
C GLN A 114 -17.70 0.63 -7.91
N ALA A 115 -17.31 0.32 -6.68
CA ALA A 115 -16.76 1.30 -5.75
C ALA A 115 -15.59 0.68 -4.96
N LEU A 116 -14.51 1.45 -4.80
CA LEU A 116 -13.30 1.05 -4.08
C LEU A 116 -13.06 1.99 -2.91
N MET A 117 -12.55 1.47 -1.80
CA MET A 117 -12.15 2.28 -0.66
C MET A 117 -10.97 1.67 0.07
N VAL A 118 -10.12 2.53 0.65
CA VAL A 118 -9.16 2.14 1.68
C VAL A 118 -9.49 2.88 2.97
N LYS A 119 -9.48 2.15 4.10
CA LYS A 119 -9.62 2.69 5.45
C LYS A 119 -8.75 1.89 6.39
N ASP A 120 -7.84 2.55 7.10
CA ASP A 120 -6.86 1.87 7.96
C ASP A 120 -6.20 0.70 7.20
N ARG A 121 -6.22 -0.51 7.78
CA ARG A 121 -5.71 -1.74 7.20
C ARG A 121 -6.68 -2.48 6.28
N PHE A 122 -7.82 -1.89 5.97
CA PHE A 122 -8.85 -2.49 5.11
C PHE A 122 -8.82 -1.90 3.71
N TYR A 123 -8.75 -2.79 2.72
CA TYR A 123 -9.13 -2.49 1.35
C TYR A 123 -10.54 -3.06 1.12
N VAL A 124 -11.44 -2.22 0.61
CA VAL A 124 -12.83 -2.56 0.34
C VAL A 124 -13.08 -2.45 -1.15
N LYS A 125 -13.69 -3.50 -1.70
CA LYS A 125 -14.15 -3.56 -3.09
C LYS A 125 -15.64 -3.90 -3.10
N VAL A 126 -16.40 -3.11 -3.83
CA VAL A 126 -17.82 -3.34 -4.08
C VAL A 126 -18.00 -3.49 -5.57
N ASP A 127 -18.51 -4.64 -6.00
CA ASP A 127 -18.89 -4.89 -7.40
C ASP A 127 -20.41 -5.09 -7.47
N VAL A 128 -21.06 -4.41 -8.41
CA VAL A 128 -22.51 -4.57 -8.63
C VAL A 128 -22.75 -5.82 -9.47
N TYR A 129 -23.59 -6.72 -8.95
CA TYR A 129 -23.95 -7.98 -9.60
C TYR A 129 -25.27 -7.89 -10.36
N ASP A 130 -26.26 -7.22 -9.79
CA ASP A 130 -27.57 -6.97 -10.41
C ASP A 130 -28.03 -5.53 -10.11
N GLY A 131 -28.66 -4.88 -11.08
CA GLY A 131 -28.99 -3.46 -11.02
C GLY A 131 -27.78 -2.53 -11.24
N GLU A 132 -27.90 -1.29 -10.77
CA GLU A 132 -26.91 -0.21 -10.95
C GLU A 132 -26.88 0.69 -9.72
N ILE A 133 -25.70 1.15 -9.30
CA ILE A 133 -25.57 2.22 -8.29
C ILE A 133 -25.20 3.52 -8.99
N ASP A 134 -25.85 4.63 -8.65
CA ASP A 134 -25.37 5.95 -9.05
C ASP A 134 -24.27 6.46 -8.09
N ASP A 135 -23.70 7.64 -8.38
CA ASP A 135 -22.68 8.27 -7.54
C ASP A 135 -23.15 8.48 -6.09
N ALA A 136 -24.42 8.79 -5.87
CA ALA A 136 -24.98 9.03 -4.54
C ALA A 136 -25.14 7.71 -3.77
N GLY A 137 -25.63 6.66 -4.41
CA GLY A 137 -25.75 5.31 -3.89
C GLY A 137 -24.39 4.72 -3.53
N GLY A 138 -23.41 4.81 -4.44
CA GLY A 138 -22.04 4.37 -4.19
C GLY A 138 -21.38 5.12 -3.03
N ARG A 139 -21.59 6.45 -2.93
CA ARG A 139 -21.12 7.26 -1.80
C ARG A 139 -21.75 6.82 -0.48
N SER A 140 -23.07 6.69 -0.45
CA SER A 140 -23.82 6.29 0.76
C SER A 140 -23.36 4.91 1.24
N MET A 141 -23.20 3.96 0.33
CA MET A 141 -22.73 2.62 0.63
C MET A 141 -21.32 2.61 1.21
N LEU A 142 -20.36 3.29 0.58
CA LEU A 142 -19.00 3.37 1.10
C LEU A 142 -18.93 4.09 2.45
N GLN A 143 -19.77 5.09 2.69
CA GLN A 143 -19.87 5.77 3.99
C GLN A 143 -20.39 4.83 5.09
N ALA A 144 -21.41 4.04 4.79
CA ALA A 144 -21.94 3.02 5.71
C ALA A 144 -20.87 1.96 6.03
N ILE A 145 -20.12 1.48 5.03
CA ILE A 145 -19.01 0.55 5.25
C ILE A 145 -17.90 1.20 6.10
N ALA A 146 -17.51 2.44 5.79
CA ALA A 146 -16.48 3.16 6.54
C ALA A 146 -16.85 3.37 8.01
N ALA A 147 -18.13 3.64 8.30
CA ALA A 147 -18.64 3.80 9.66
C ALA A 147 -18.66 2.47 10.44
N ALA A 148 -18.88 1.36 9.75
CA ALA A 148 -18.96 0.04 10.37
C ALA A 148 -17.58 -0.62 10.59
N LEU A 149 -16.56 -0.20 9.83
CA LEU A 149 -15.19 -0.68 9.99
C LEU A 149 -14.42 0.08 11.09
N PRO A 150 -13.57 -0.61 11.88
CA PRO A 150 -12.71 0.06 12.85
C PRO A 150 -11.53 0.76 12.18
N GLY A 151 -10.77 1.52 12.96
CA GLY A 151 -9.50 2.12 12.53
C GLY A 151 -9.64 3.54 11.98
N ASN A 152 -8.50 4.11 11.58
CA ASN A 152 -8.38 5.52 11.20
C ASN A 152 -8.93 5.80 9.80
N ASP A 153 -9.52 6.99 9.63
CA ASP A 153 -9.96 7.51 8.33
C ASP A 153 -8.84 8.28 7.61
N GLY A 154 -7.63 8.41 8.16
CA GLY A 154 -6.50 9.06 7.49
C GLY A 154 -5.84 8.16 6.44
N LEU A 155 -5.13 8.78 5.51
CA LEU A 155 -4.06 8.07 4.79
C LEU A 155 -2.90 7.80 5.77
N PRO A 156 -2.06 6.78 5.53
CA PRO A 156 -0.90 6.48 6.36
C PRO A 156 -0.01 7.73 6.60
N GLU A 157 0.25 8.06 7.87
CA GLU A 157 1.03 9.24 8.27
C GLU A 157 2.44 9.26 7.70
N VAL A 158 2.96 8.07 7.36
CA VAL A 158 4.29 7.91 6.75
C VAL A 158 4.43 8.69 5.44
N PHE A 159 3.33 8.98 4.73
CA PHE A 159 3.35 9.84 3.54
C PHE A 159 3.76 11.29 3.83
N ALA A 160 3.70 11.75 5.09
CA ALA A 160 4.25 13.06 5.48
C ALA A 160 5.78 13.13 5.38
N LYS A 161 6.47 11.99 5.21
CA LYS A 161 7.92 11.96 4.87
C LYS A 161 8.20 12.35 3.42
N LEU A 162 7.19 12.37 2.55
CA LEU A 162 7.32 12.86 1.18
C LEU A 162 7.24 14.39 1.18
N PRO A 163 8.15 15.10 0.50
CA PRO A 163 8.11 16.56 0.37
C PRO A 163 6.78 17.05 -0.23
N ALA A 164 6.11 18.00 0.40
CA ALA A 164 4.82 18.50 -0.11
C ALA A 164 4.98 19.43 -1.33
N LYS A 165 6.09 20.17 -1.41
CA LYS A 165 6.33 21.15 -2.47
C LYS A 165 6.61 20.46 -3.80
N GLY A 166 5.82 20.80 -4.82
CA GLY A 166 5.99 20.28 -6.18
C GLY A 166 5.48 18.85 -6.39
N GLN A 167 4.87 18.25 -5.36
CA GLN A 167 4.27 16.93 -5.45
C GLN A 167 3.02 16.97 -6.32
N VAL A 168 2.91 16.03 -7.26
CA VAL A 168 1.71 15.83 -8.08
C VAL A 168 0.61 15.24 -7.19
N SER A 169 -0.54 15.90 -7.14
CA SER A 169 -1.67 15.45 -6.31
C SER A 169 -2.13 14.04 -6.70
N GLY A 170 -2.34 13.16 -5.71
CA GLY A 170 -2.79 11.78 -5.94
C GLY A 170 -1.73 10.83 -6.51
N SER A 171 -0.48 11.28 -6.64
CA SER A 171 0.65 10.46 -7.10
C SER A 171 1.27 9.60 -5.99
N GLN A 172 0.82 9.69 -4.73
CA GLN A 172 1.34 8.83 -3.67
C GLN A 172 1.16 7.35 -4.03
N ARG A 173 2.22 6.56 -3.84
CA ARG A 173 2.23 5.11 -4.01
C ARG A 173 2.95 4.46 -2.83
N PHE A 174 2.61 3.20 -2.59
CA PHE A 174 3.41 2.31 -1.78
C PHE A 174 3.76 1.08 -2.61
N THR A 175 5.04 0.72 -2.64
CA THR A 175 5.52 -0.50 -3.26
C THR A 175 6.26 -1.32 -2.22
N ARG A 176 5.67 -2.45 -1.84
CA ARG A 176 6.25 -3.32 -0.80
C ARG A 176 7.50 -4.05 -1.28
N GLU A 177 7.49 -4.54 -2.52
CA GLU A 177 8.56 -5.33 -3.09
C GLU A 177 8.98 -4.81 -4.47
N ALA A 178 10.28 -4.82 -4.73
CA ALA A 178 10.87 -4.52 -6.03
C ALA A 178 10.44 -3.18 -6.68
N PHE A 179 10.48 -2.09 -5.92
CA PHE A 179 10.19 -0.76 -6.46
C PHE A 179 11.08 -0.45 -7.68
N LEU A 180 10.47 0.11 -8.73
CA LEU A 180 11.11 0.34 -10.05
C LEU A 180 11.66 -0.93 -10.73
N GLY A 181 11.23 -2.13 -10.29
CA GLY A 181 11.78 -3.40 -10.74
C GLY A 181 13.12 -3.77 -10.09
N VAL A 182 13.54 -3.05 -9.04
CA VAL A 182 14.81 -3.27 -8.35
C VAL A 182 14.54 -4.00 -7.03
N ARG A 183 14.94 -5.28 -6.94
CA ARG A 183 14.61 -6.18 -5.82
C ARG A 183 15.07 -5.67 -4.45
N GLU A 184 16.15 -4.90 -4.43
CA GLU A 184 16.72 -4.30 -3.22
C GLU A 184 15.89 -3.11 -2.71
N LEU A 185 15.07 -2.48 -3.56
CA LEU A 185 14.18 -1.37 -3.19
C LEU A 185 12.85 -1.92 -2.66
N LYS A 186 12.83 -2.26 -1.38
CA LYS A 186 11.65 -2.75 -0.67
C LYS A 186 11.04 -1.67 0.22
N HIS A 187 9.74 -1.79 0.48
CA HIS A 187 8.98 -0.92 1.37
C HIS A 187 9.16 0.58 1.04
N CYS A 188 9.00 0.92 -0.25
CA CYS A 188 9.13 2.29 -0.73
C CYS A 188 7.77 2.98 -0.72
N ILE A 189 7.69 4.14 -0.06
CA ILE A 189 6.66 5.12 -0.39
C ILE A 189 7.21 6.06 -1.45
N SER A 190 6.40 6.45 -2.43
CA SER A 190 6.83 7.36 -3.49
C SER A 190 5.74 8.33 -3.88
N ALA A 191 6.15 9.39 -4.56
CA ALA A 191 5.26 10.30 -5.28
C ALA A 191 5.99 10.90 -6.48
N ASP A 192 5.20 11.39 -7.42
CA ASP A 192 5.71 12.06 -8.61
C ASP A 192 5.81 13.56 -8.35
N TYR A 193 6.83 14.18 -8.91
CA TYR A 193 7.13 15.60 -8.76
C TYR A 193 7.35 16.22 -10.13
N ASP A 194 6.79 17.41 -10.32
CA ASP A 194 7.05 18.21 -11.52
C ASP A 194 8.48 18.77 -11.43
N ALA A 195 9.37 18.26 -12.27
CA ALA A 195 10.75 18.72 -12.36
C ALA A 195 10.92 19.87 -13.39
N GLY A 196 9.82 20.33 -14.01
CA GLY A 196 9.80 21.29 -15.10
C GLY A 196 10.10 20.65 -16.46
N ALA A 197 9.81 21.40 -17.53
CA ALA A 197 10.05 21.01 -18.93
C ALA A 197 9.41 19.67 -19.37
N GLY A 198 8.32 19.25 -18.71
CA GLY A 198 7.58 18.02 -19.04
C GLY A 198 8.19 16.73 -18.49
N ALA A 199 9.24 16.83 -17.67
CA ALA A 199 9.82 15.69 -16.97
C ALA A 199 9.16 15.50 -15.59
N THR A 200 8.78 14.26 -15.26
CA THR A 200 8.37 13.87 -13.92
C THR A 200 9.51 13.12 -13.24
N ALA A 201 9.92 13.61 -12.06
CA ALA A 201 10.86 12.89 -11.21
C ALA A 201 10.08 12.13 -10.15
N GLN A 202 10.47 10.89 -9.86
CA GLN A 202 9.87 10.14 -8.76
C GLN A 202 10.79 10.16 -7.55
N PHE A 203 10.31 10.78 -6.48
CA PHE A 203 10.95 10.75 -5.17
C PHE A 203 10.36 9.63 -4.33
N PHE A 204 11.20 9.00 -3.52
CA PHE A 204 10.76 7.92 -2.65
C PHE A 204 11.51 7.91 -1.31
N VAL A 205 10.90 7.28 -0.32
CA VAL A 205 11.50 6.99 0.98
C VAL A 205 11.45 5.49 1.20
N MET A 206 12.60 4.90 1.55
CA MET A 206 12.65 3.50 1.96
C MET A 206 12.35 3.41 3.46
N LEU A 207 11.36 2.60 3.79
CA LEU A 207 10.99 2.31 5.17
C LEU A 207 11.66 1.02 5.61
N ALA A 208 12.07 0.94 6.88
CA ALA A 208 12.52 -0.33 7.44
C ALA A 208 11.34 -1.30 7.54
N PRO A 209 11.42 -2.50 6.93
CA PRO A 209 10.47 -3.57 7.20
C PRO A 209 10.38 -3.90 8.69
N GLU A 210 9.25 -4.45 9.12
CA GLU A 210 9.08 -4.94 10.49
C GLU A 210 10.20 -5.94 10.86
N GLY A 211 10.77 -5.77 12.06
CA GLY A 211 11.88 -6.60 12.53
C GLY A 211 13.25 -6.25 11.96
N THR A 212 13.37 -5.19 11.15
CA THR A 212 14.65 -4.68 10.63
C THR A 212 14.88 -3.21 11.00
N THR A 213 16.12 -2.75 10.83
CA THR A 213 16.54 -1.37 11.06
C THR A 213 16.86 -0.68 9.74
N ILE A 214 16.77 0.66 9.71
CA ILE A 214 17.19 1.43 8.53
C ILE A 214 18.68 1.25 8.22
N ASP A 215 19.49 0.95 9.23
CA ASP A 215 20.91 0.65 9.10
C ASP A 215 21.14 -0.64 8.31
N GLU A 216 20.37 -1.70 8.61
CA GLU A 216 20.43 -2.96 7.86
C GLU A 216 19.97 -2.77 6.41
N VAL A 217 18.92 -1.97 6.19
CA VAL A 217 18.48 -1.60 4.83
C VAL A 217 19.61 -0.88 4.08
N TRP A 218 20.25 0.10 4.72
CA TRP A 218 21.38 0.82 4.12
C TRP A 218 22.56 -0.08 3.79
N GLN A 219 22.96 -0.96 4.71
CA GLN A 219 24.08 -1.89 4.48
C GLN A 219 23.78 -2.86 3.34
N SER A 220 22.53 -3.32 3.21
CA SER A 220 22.11 -4.15 2.09
C SER A 220 22.27 -3.45 0.75
N LEU A 221 21.95 -2.14 0.67
CA LEU A 221 22.14 -1.34 -0.55
C LEU A 221 23.63 -1.10 -0.81
N ALA A 222 24.40 -0.74 0.22
CA ALA A 222 25.83 -0.46 0.10
C ALA A 222 26.64 -1.67 -0.38
N GLY A 223 26.16 -2.89 -0.11
CA GLY A 223 26.78 -4.12 -0.61
C GLY A 223 26.60 -4.37 -2.11
N SER A 224 25.66 -3.71 -2.79
CA SER A 224 25.30 -4.00 -4.19
C SER A 224 25.19 -2.77 -5.10
N TRP A 225 25.24 -1.55 -4.55
CA TRP A 225 25.14 -0.29 -5.28
C TRP A 225 26.48 0.45 -5.30
N LYS A 226 26.68 1.31 -6.31
CA LYS A 226 27.90 2.11 -6.45
C LYS A 226 27.87 3.29 -5.48
N ALA A 227 28.90 3.45 -4.65
CA ALA A 227 29.08 4.67 -3.86
C ALA A 227 29.44 5.85 -4.76
N VAL A 228 28.78 6.99 -4.52
CA VAL A 228 29.05 8.26 -5.20
C VAL A 228 29.70 9.21 -4.21
N THR A 229 30.78 9.88 -4.64
CA THR A 229 31.50 10.84 -3.79
C THR A 229 30.62 12.06 -3.54
N HIS A 230 29.99 12.10 -2.38
CA HIS A 230 29.20 13.22 -1.89
C HIS A 230 29.42 13.35 -0.39
N GLN A 231 29.53 14.59 0.10
CA GLN A 231 29.73 14.88 1.52
C GLN A 231 28.75 15.97 1.95
N PRO A 232 28.27 15.95 3.21
CA PRO A 232 28.66 15.01 4.28
C PRO A 232 27.93 13.65 4.22
N GLU A 233 26.83 13.56 3.50
CA GLU A 233 25.97 12.38 3.51
C GLU A 233 26.36 11.35 2.44
N PRO A 234 26.33 10.04 2.77
CA PRO A 234 26.69 9.02 1.82
C PRO A 234 25.57 8.81 0.79
N VAL A 235 25.97 8.69 -0.48
CA VAL A 235 25.07 8.46 -1.61
C VAL A 235 25.44 7.16 -2.31
N LEU A 236 24.42 6.37 -2.65
CA LEU A 236 24.54 5.17 -3.47
C LEU A 236 23.73 5.36 -4.76
N ALA A 237 24.25 4.84 -5.87
CA ALA A 237 23.59 4.93 -7.16
C ALA A 237 23.61 3.59 -7.92
N LYS A 238 22.58 3.37 -8.73
CA LYS A 238 22.41 2.20 -9.60
C LYS A 238 21.75 2.62 -10.90
N ALA A 239 22.32 2.19 -12.03
CA ALA A 239 21.69 2.34 -13.33
C ALA A 239 20.54 1.32 -13.44
N VAL A 240 19.36 1.78 -13.80
CA VAL A 240 18.17 0.94 -13.99
C VAL A 240 17.76 1.00 -15.47
N PRO A 241 17.62 -0.16 -16.15
CA PRO A 241 17.25 -0.21 -17.56
C PRO A 241 16.01 0.64 -17.86
N TYR A 242 16.08 1.46 -18.91
CA TYR A 242 15.01 2.36 -19.36
C TYR A 242 14.56 3.44 -18.36
N ARG A 243 15.20 3.53 -17.18
CA ARG A 243 14.86 4.49 -16.11
C ARG A 243 16.01 5.40 -15.69
N GLY A 244 17.17 5.27 -16.33
CA GLY A 244 18.35 6.08 -16.03
C GLY A 244 18.98 5.74 -14.69
N LEU A 245 19.58 6.73 -14.03
CA LEU A 245 20.23 6.57 -12.75
C LEU A 245 19.21 6.72 -11.61
N VAL A 246 19.18 5.72 -10.73
CA VAL A 246 18.48 5.78 -9.44
C VAL A 246 19.51 5.97 -8.37
N GLY A 247 19.26 6.89 -7.45
CA GLY A 247 20.14 7.12 -6.31
C GLY A 247 19.38 7.19 -5.00
N VAL A 248 20.09 6.86 -3.93
CA VAL A 248 19.62 6.97 -2.56
C VAL A 248 20.64 7.73 -1.73
N ILE A 249 20.15 8.57 -0.83
CA ILE A 249 20.94 9.31 0.16
C ILE A 249 20.43 8.92 1.55
N ARG A 250 21.36 8.65 2.47
CA ARG A 250 21.02 8.45 3.87
C ARG A 250 21.15 9.77 4.59
N THR A 251 20.10 10.17 5.31
CA THR A 251 20.12 11.39 6.15
C THR A 251 19.53 11.03 7.50
N GLY A 252 20.39 10.96 8.52
CA GLY A 252 19.99 10.50 9.86
C GLY A 252 19.40 9.08 9.85
N LYS A 253 18.09 8.98 10.13
CA LYS A 253 17.34 7.71 10.25
C LYS A 253 16.49 7.38 9.02
N ASP A 254 16.60 8.17 7.96
CA ASP A 254 15.81 8.00 6.74
C ASP A 254 16.72 7.74 5.54
N ILE A 255 16.20 6.96 4.59
CA ILE A 255 16.82 6.74 3.27
C ILE A 255 15.86 7.34 2.24
N PHE A 256 16.31 8.42 1.61
CA PHE A 256 15.59 9.10 0.55
C PHE A 256 16.16 8.66 -0.79
N GLY A 257 15.34 8.66 -1.83
CA GLY A 257 15.80 8.32 -3.16
C GLY A 257 15.08 9.07 -4.25
N ILE A 258 15.72 9.11 -5.41
CA ILE A 258 15.15 9.68 -6.63
C ILE A 258 15.49 8.79 -7.81
N SER A 259 14.58 8.71 -8.77
CA SER A 259 14.76 8.00 -10.03
C SER A 259 14.70 8.93 -11.23
N GLY A 260 15.16 8.46 -12.40
CA GLY A 260 15.05 9.22 -13.66
C GLY A 260 16.17 10.24 -13.88
N SER A 261 17.28 10.15 -13.17
CA SER A 261 18.40 11.09 -13.35
C SER A 261 19.27 10.69 -14.55
N GLU A 262 19.61 11.66 -15.41
CA GLU A 262 20.44 11.42 -16.60
C GLU A 262 21.95 11.41 -16.31
N SER A 263 22.37 11.96 -15.16
CA SER A 263 23.78 12.02 -14.74
C SER A 263 23.91 11.95 -13.21
N GLU A 264 25.11 11.64 -12.71
CA GLU A 264 25.41 11.69 -11.27
C GLU A 264 25.27 13.11 -10.71
N GLU A 265 25.62 14.14 -11.47
CA GLU A 265 25.47 15.54 -11.05
C GLU A 265 23.99 15.92 -10.87
N ALA A 266 23.15 15.56 -11.84
CA ALA A 266 21.70 15.79 -11.76
C ALA A 266 21.07 15.02 -10.60
N LEU A 267 21.53 13.77 -10.38
CA LEU A 267 21.10 12.93 -9.27
C LEU A 267 21.42 13.60 -7.92
N LEU A 268 22.68 14.01 -7.71
CA LEU A 268 23.12 14.62 -6.45
C LEU A 268 22.40 15.94 -6.16
N LYS A 269 22.20 16.77 -7.18
CA LYS A 269 21.44 18.01 -7.06
C LYS A 269 20.02 17.75 -6.57
N SER A 270 19.31 16.81 -7.19
CA SER A 270 17.93 16.48 -6.83
C SER A 270 17.83 15.82 -5.46
N LEU A 271 18.72 14.86 -5.14
CA LEU A 271 18.76 14.24 -3.81
C LEU A 271 18.94 15.28 -2.71
N THR A 272 19.88 16.21 -2.87
CA THR A 272 20.13 17.28 -1.89
C THR A 272 18.91 18.20 -1.73
N GLN A 273 18.26 18.53 -2.84
CA GLN A 273 17.06 19.39 -2.81
C GLN A 273 15.92 18.75 -2.00
N PHE A 274 15.70 17.44 -2.16
CA PHE A 274 14.59 16.75 -1.49
C PHE A 274 14.95 16.23 -0.08
N SER A 275 16.22 15.95 0.20
CA SER A 275 16.67 15.47 1.53
C SER A 275 16.84 16.60 2.55
N SER A 276 16.87 17.86 2.10
CA SER A 276 16.98 19.04 2.98
C SER A 276 15.71 19.31 3.82
N GLY A 277 14.67 18.48 3.68
CA GLY A 277 13.41 18.55 4.41
C GLY A 277 12.36 19.47 3.77
N PRO A 278 11.08 19.35 4.19
CA PRO A 278 10.03 20.30 3.88
C PRO A 278 10.24 21.67 4.57
#